data_AF-A0A672NGQ3-F1
#
_entry.id   AF-A0A672NGQ3-F1
#
_cell.length_a   1.000
_cell.length_b   1.000
_cell.length_c   1.000
_cell.angle_alpha   90.00
_cell.angle_beta   90.00
_cell.angle_gamma   90.00
#
_symmetry.space_group_name_H-M   'P 1'
#
loop_
_entity.id
_entity.type
_entity.pdbx_description
1 polymer ?
#
loop_
_entity_poly.entity_id
_entity_poly.type
_entity_poly.pdbx_seq_one_letter_code
_entity_poly.pdbx_strand_id
1 'polypeptide(L)'
;MLKSKTFVKKTRSGGVLKIVREHYLRDDIWCGSEVCKECKDEAPVLQEHACIESNLCSFPHYLIPDTNVVLHQIDILEDPLIRNVIILQIVLQEVRHRSAPVYKRIKDAIHEKEKHFYTFTNEHHRETFIEREQGETANDRNDRAIRVAAKWYTDHLAKKTNGGSLKVVLLTDDRANKEKAEQYGLVVYADIIVHRLLAVAINADSTYPDLMDKHKQSALCNNLNYRHKMAQYAQRASVAFHTQLFFKNKGIINEEGFILFVRKNAIIILIPKFGLEGAVFFDNKDKPSPHLSFDSEGPTLRVEEHTFRMFDKVKVTIELKLSVSI
;
A
#
# COMPACT_ATOMS: atom_id res chain seq x y z
N MET A 1 4.27 30.09 11.47
CA MET A 1 5.67 29.71 11.15
C MET A 1 5.75 29.24 9.70
N LEU A 2 6.71 29.71 8.89
CA LEU A 2 6.87 29.29 7.49
C LEU A 2 7.83 28.10 7.41
N LYS A 3 7.42 27.03 6.72
CA LYS A 3 8.27 25.89 6.36
C LYS A 3 8.29 25.71 4.84
N SER A 4 9.30 25.02 4.31
CA SER A 4 9.38 24.65 2.90
C SER A 4 9.24 23.13 2.73
N LYS A 5 8.28 22.71 1.90
CA LYS A 5 8.07 21.29 1.55
C LYS A 5 8.68 21.05 0.18
N THR A 6 9.70 20.18 0.13
CA THR A 6 10.34 19.80 -1.13
C THR A 6 9.95 18.37 -1.51
N PHE A 7 9.58 18.16 -2.77
CA PHE A 7 9.29 16.83 -3.30
C PHE A 7 9.63 16.74 -4.78
N VAL A 8 9.83 15.52 -5.26
CA VAL A 8 10.18 15.24 -6.65
C VAL A 8 8.95 14.71 -7.37
N LYS A 9 8.63 15.27 -8.55
CA LYS A 9 7.49 14.85 -9.38
C LYS A 9 7.96 14.50 -10.79
N LYS A 10 7.49 13.38 -11.31
CA LYS A 10 7.68 13.01 -12.72
C LYS A 10 6.71 13.83 -13.60
N THR A 11 7.21 14.46 -14.65
CA THR A 11 6.40 15.21 -15.62
C THR A 11 5.72 14.26 -16.59
N ARG A 12 4.69 14.75 -17.31
CA ARG A 12 4.03 13.98 -18.38
C ARG A 12 5.00 13.58 -19.50
N SER A 13 6.04 14.37 -19.73
CA SER A 13 7.12 14.10 -20.68
C SER A 13 8.20 13.14 -20.16
N GLY A 14 8.05 12.60 -18.94
CA GLY A 14 8.98 11.64 -18.35
C GLY A 14 10.18 12.24 -17.62
N GLY A 15 10.34 13.57 -17.65
CA GLY A 15 11.36 14.30 -16.89
C GLY A 15 11.08 14.30 -15.38
N VAL A 16 12.10 14.62 -14.59
CA VAL A 16 12.02 14.65 -13.12
C VAL A 16 12.19 16.10 -12.66
N LEU A 17 11.18 16.64 -11.97
CA LEU A 17 11.18 18.03 -11.49
C LEU A 17 11.18 18.07 -9.96
N LYS A 18 12.10 18.82 -9.36
CA LYS A 18 12.05 19.17 -7.93
C LYS A 18 11.10 20.34 -7.73
N ILE A 19 10.06 20.14 -6.93
CA ILE A 19 9.08 21.16 -6.57
C ILE A 19 9.35 21.58 -5.13
N VAL A 20 9.46 22.89 -4.91
CA VAL A 20 9.52 23.52 -3.59
C VAL A 20 8.22 24.28 -3.40
N ARG A 21 7.52 24.03 -2.29
CA ARG A 21 6.31 24.78 -1.92
C ARG A 21 6.46 25.32 -0.51
N GLU A 22 5.97 26.53 -0.33
CA GLU A 22 5.78 27.10 0.99
C GLU A 22 4.67 26.35 1.74
N HIS A 23 4.85 26.23 3.04
CA HIS A 23 3.94 25.53 3.93
C HIS A 23 3.80 26.32 5.23
N TYR A 24 2.65 26.95 5.39
CA TYR A 24 2.36 27.83 6.51
C TYR A 24 1.77 27.03 7.67
N LEU A 25 2.40 27.16 8.84
CA LEU A 25 1.91 26.66 10.11
C LEU A 25 1.22 27.77 10.89
N ARG A 26 0.04 27.44 11.40
CA ARG A 26 -0.98 28.31 11.98
C ARG A 26 -1.27 27.90 13.41
N ASP A 27 -1.57 28.91 14.23
CA ASP A 27 -1.97 28.77 15.64
C ASP A 27 -3.47 29.04 15.83
N ASP A 28 -4.14 29.51 14.78
CA ASP A 28 -5.56 29.86 14.71
C ASP A 28 -6.39 28.73 14.07
N ILE A 29 -5.97 27.49 14.26
CA ILE A 29 -6.75 26.30 13.92
C ILE A 29 -7.32 25.75 15.23
N TRP A 30 -8.64 25.80 15.36
CA TRP A 30 -9.33 25.45 16.59
C TRP A 30 -9.61 23.95 16.68
N CYS A 31 -9.90 23.47 17.89
CA CYS A 31 -10.16 22.04 18.11
C CYS A 31 -11.59 21.61 17.74
N GLY A 32 -12.52 22.54 17.53
CA GLY A 32 -13.92 22.26 17.20
C GLY A 32 -14.78 21.80 18.37
N SER A 33 -14.27 21.82 19.60
CA SER A 33 -14.91 21.25 20.78
C SER A 33 -15.53 22.29 21.71
N GLU A 34 -16.78 22.05 22.12
CA GLU A 34 -17.51 22.86 23.11
C GLU A 34 -16.82 22.93 24.48
N VAL A 35 -16.03 21.91 24.85
CA VAL A 35 -15.34 21.94 26.16
C VAL A 35 -14.14 22.87 26.19
N CYS A 36 -13.63 23.28 25.03
CA CYS A 36 -12.44 24.13 24.96
C CYS A 36 -12.80 25.61 24.99
N LYS A 37 -12.44 26.28 26.08
CA LYS A 37 -12.65 27.73 26.27
C LYS A 37 -11.50 28.60 25.76
N GLU A 38 -10.38 28.02 25.36
CA GLU A 38 -9.22 28.77 24.82
C GLU A 38 -9.28 28.92 23.30
N CYS A 39 -9.83 27.93 22.61
CA CYS A 39 -10.12 28.06 21.20
C CYS A 39 -11.23 29.10 21.03
N LYS A 40 -10.99 30.10 20.18
CA LYS A 40 -11.98 31.14 19.84
C LYS A 40 -12.92 30.64 18.74
N ASP A 41 -13.46 29.45 18.94
CA ASP A 41 -14.40 28.86 18.00
C ASP A 41 -15.81 29.42 18.26
N GLU A 42 -16.33 30.19 17.31
CA GLU A 42 -17.67 30.79 17.41
C GLU A 42 -18.80 29.78 17.18
N ALA A 43 -18.48 28.64 16.55
CA ALA A 43 -19.45 27.60 16.21
C ALA A 43 -18.83 26.20 16.39
N PRO A 44 -18.54 25.78 17.64
CA PRO A 44 -18.00 24.45 17.90
C PRO A 44 -18.97 23.38 17.37
N VAL A 45 -18.40 22.35 16.74
CA VAL A 45 -19.15 21.27 16.10
C VAL A 45 -19.27 20.06 17.02
N LEU A 46 -18.21 19.77 17.78
CA LEU A 46 -18.11 18.63 18.68
C LEU A 46 -18.70 18.98 20.04
N GLN A 47 -19.62 18.14 20.50
CA GLN A 47 -20.42 18.38 21.69
C GLN A 47 -19.64 18.06 22.97
N GLU A 48 -19.95 18.73 24.07
CA GLU A 48 -19.37 18.43 25.38
C GLU A 48 -19.77 17.03 25.89
N HIS A 49 -21.04 16.67 25.70
CA HIS A 49 -21.62 15.41 26.17
C HIS A 49 -21.67 14.36 25.03
N ALA A 50 -20.52 14.12 24.40
CA ALA A 50 -20.38 13.11 23.35
C ALA A 50 -20.40 11.68 23.91
N CYS A 51 -21.59 11.17 24.23
CA CYS A 51 -21.79 9.79 24.61
C CYS A 51 -22.36 8.99 23.43
N ILE A 52 -21.58 8.04 22.96
CA ILE A 52 -22.08 6.90 22.18
C ILE A 52 -22.22 5.75 23.18
N GLU A 53 -23.42 5.21 23.35
CA GLU A 53 -23.65 4.10 24.28
C GLU A 53 -22.73 2.92 23.92
N SER A 54 -21.83 2.57 24.84
CA SER A 54 -20.84 1.53 24.62
C SER A 54 -20.45 0.87 25.94
N ASN A 55 -20.44 -0.46 25.96
CA ASN A 55 -19.92 -1.25 27.07
C ASN A 55 -18.38 -1.18 27.15
N LEU A 56 -17.72 -0.87 26.03
CA LEU A 56 -16.26 -0.80 25.93
C LEU A 56 -15.74 0.59 26.33
N CYS A 57 -16.46 1.64 25.94
CA CYS A 57 -16.15 3.03 26.23
C CYS A 57 -17.30 3.65 27.00
N SER A 58 -17.38 3.38 28.31
CA SER A 58 -18.43 3.91 29.19
C SER A 58 -18.26 5.40 29.54
N PHE A 59 -17.27 6.07 28.96
CA PHE A 59 -16.95 7.48 29.18
C PHE A 59 -17.28 8.30 27.92
N PRO A 60 -17.61 9.60 28.05
CA PRO A 60 -17.76 10.48 26.90
C PRO A 60 -16.48 10.49 26.06
N HIS A 61 -16.61 10.39 24.74
CA HIS A 61 -15.43 10.34 23.87
C HIS A 61 -15.66 10.91 22.47
N TYR A 62 -14.59 11.44 21.90
CA TYR A 62 -14.49 11.72 20.47
C TYR A 62 -13.78 10.60 19.74
N LEU A 63 -14.19 10.32 18.51
CA LEU A 63 -13.57 9.33 17.65
C LEU A 63 -12.64 10.00 16.64
N ILE A 64 -11.44 9.47 16.46
CA ILE A 64 -10.54 9.81 15.35
C ILE A 64 -10.33 8.53 14.53
N PRO A 65 -10.93 8.39 13.34
CA PRO A 65 -10.66 7.25 12.48
C PRO A 65 -9.36 7.45 11.70
N ASP A 66 -8.62 6.37 11.48
CA ASP A 66 -7.53 6.34 10.52
C ASP A 66 -8.04 6.31 9.06
N THR A 67 -7.13 6.31 8.09
CA THR A 67 -7.49 6.27 6.67
C THR A 67 -8.23 4.99 6.28
N ASN A 68 -7.82 3.83 6.80
CA ASN A 68 -8.37 2.54 6.38
C ASN A 68 -9.79 2.33 6.90
N VAL A 69 -10.07 2.77 8.13
CA VAL A 69 -11.42 2.79 8.72
C VAL A 69 -12.36 3.62 7.84
N VAL A 70 -11.95 4.84 7.44
CA VAL A 70 -12.79 5.65 6.54
C VAL A 70 -12.95 4.98 5.17
N LEU A 71 -11.92 4.36 4.62
CA LEU A 71 -11.98 3.74 3.29
C LEU A 71 -12.84 2.48 3.22
N HIS A 72 -12.79 1.66 4.26
CA HIS A 72 -13.39 0.33 4.27
C HIS A 72 -14.70 0.28 5.05
N GLN A 73 -14.95 1.27 5.91
CA GLN A 73 -16.03 1.22 6.89
C GLN A 73 -16.85 2.51 6.94
N ILE A 74 -16.86 3.29 5.85
CA ILE A 74 -17.65 4.53 5.73
C ILE A 74 -19.14 4.31 6.07
N ASP A 75 -19.70 3.15 5.75
CA ASP A 75 -21.11 2.82 6.05
C ASP A 75 -21.41 2.89 7.56
N ILE A 76 -20.43 2.61 8.42
CA ILE A 76 -20.56 2.70 9.89
C ILE A 76 -20.52 4.15 10.34
N LEU A 77 -19.59 4.92 9.79
CA LEU A 77 -19.49 6.35 10.09
C LEU A 77 -20.77 7.08 9.62
N GLU A 78 -21.45 6.56 8.61
CA GLU A 78 -22.76 7.02 8.16
C GLU A 78 -23.94 6.55 9.03
N ASP A 79 -23.75 5.62 9.96
CA ASP A 79 -24.81 5.21 10.89
C ASP A 79 -25.19 6.36 11.86
N PRO A 80 -26.49 6.73 12.01
CA PRO A 80 -26.92 7.86 12.83
C PRO A 80 -26.50 7.83 14.30
N LEU A 81 -26.12 6.66 14.84
CA LEU A 81 -25.60 6.50 16.20
C LEU A 81 -24.17 7.02 16.34
N ILE A 82 -23.38 7.00 15.27
CA ILE A 82 -22.00 7.49 15.27
C ILE A 82 -22.00 9.01 15.10
N ARG A 83 -21.58 9.70 16.16
CA ARG A 83 -21.51 11.17 16.25
C ARG A 83 -20.20 11.62 16.86
N ASN A 84 -19.91 12.92 16.79
CA ASN A 84 -18.74 13.55 17.43
C ASN A 84 -17.40 12.94 16.96
N VAL A 85 -17.22 12.92 15.64
CA VAL A 85 -16.04 12.33 14.99
C VAL A 85 -15.14 13.44 14.47
N ILE A 86 -13.85 13.37 14.80
CA ILE A 86 -12.81 14.27 14.30
C ILE A 86 -12.16 13.62 13.07
N ILE A 87 -12.35 14.22 11.91
CA ILE A 87 -11.75 13.80 10.66
C ILE A 87 -10.51 14.65 10.39
N LEU A 88 -9.33 14.02 10.39
CA LEU A 88 -8.08 14.71 10.12
C LEU A 88 -7.94 15.06 8.63
N GLN A 89 -7.36 16.23 8.33
CA GLN A 89 -7.09 16.67 6.96
C GLN A 89 -6.23 15.66 6.18
N ILE A 90 -5.24 15.05 6.84
CA ILE A 90 -4.37 14.05 6.21
C ILE A 90 -5.15 12.81 5.76
N VAL A 91 -6.10 12.36 6.58
CA VAL A 91 -7.01 11.23 6.27
C VAL A 91 -7.88 11.60 5.07
N LEU A 92 -8.53 12.77 5.07
CA LEU A 92 -9.35 13.23 3.93
C LEU A 92 -8.56 13.32 2.63
N GLN A 93 -7.32 13.82 2.70
CA GLN A 93 -6.47 13.88 1.52
C GLN A 93 -6.16 12.49 0.99
N GLU A 94 -5.80 11.55 1.85
CA GLU A 94 -5.48 10.19 1.41
C GLU A 94 -6.72 9.47 0.84
N VAL A 95 -7.88 9.59 1.51
CA VAL A 95 -9.16 9.06 1.00
C VAL A 95 -9.49 9.65 -0.37
N ARG A 96 -9.30 10.96 -0.58
CA ARG A 96 -9.52 11.61 -1.88
C ARG A 96 -8.65 11.02 -3.00
N HIS A 97 -7.40 10.67 -2.69
CA HIS A 97 -6.49 10.08 -3.68
C HIS A 97 -6.78 8.60 -3.93
N ARG A 98 -7.31 7.87 -2.95
CA ARG A 98 -7.61 6.43 -3.06
C ARG A 98 -9.02 6.12 -3.60
N SER A 99 -10.03 6.88 -3.19
CA SER A 99 -11.43 6.65 -3.58
C SER A 99 -12.25 7.94 -3.59
N ALA A 100 -12.51 8.49 -4.79
CA ALA A 100 -13.38 9.66 -4.95
C ALA A 100 -14.82 9.43 -4.43
N PRO A 101 -15.46 8.25 -4.60
CA PRO A 101 -16.79 8.00 -4.03
C PRO A 101 -16.82 8.07 -2.51
N VAL A 102 -15.85 7.43 -1.83
CA VAL A 102 -15.77 7.48 -0.36
C VAL A 102 -15.47 8.89 0.13
N TYR A 103 -14.60 9.63 -0.57
CA TYR A 103 -14.33 11.03 -0.25
C TYR A 103 -15.60 11.90 -0.35
N LYS A 104 -16.45 11.66 -1.35
CA LYS A 104 -17.74 12.35 -1.45
C LYS A 104 -18.63 12.01 -0.26
N ARG A 105 -18.78 10.72 0.05
CA ARG A 105 -19.59 10.22 1.17
C ARG A 105 -19.18 10.79 2.53
N ILE A 106 -17.89 10.76 2.87
CA ILE A 106 -17.41 11.35 4.13
C ILE A 106 -17.59 12.88 4.14
N LYS A 107 -17.46 13.54 2.98
CA LYS A 107 -17.77 14.97 2.88
C LYS A 107 -19.25 15.23 3.10
N ASP A 108 -20.15 14.43 2.54
CA ASP A 108 -21.59 14.57 2.75
C ASP A 108 -21.93 14.38 4.26
N ALA A 109 -21.35 13.37 4.91
CA ALA A 109 -21.49 13.16 6.36
C ALA A 109 -20.95 14.33 7.22
N ILE A 110 -19.85 14.98 6.79
CA ILE A 110 -19.33 16.18 7.46
C ILE A 110 -20.31 17.37 7.39
N HIS A 111 -21.12 17.48 6.33
CA HIS A 111 -22.10 18.57 6.21
C HIS A 111 -23.43 18.26 6.92
N GLU A 112 -23.63 17.03 7.38
CA GLU A 112 -24.79 16.65 8.17
C GLU A 112 -24.63 17.12 9.62
N LYS A 113 -25.41 18.12 10.03
CA LYS A 113 -25.24 18.78 11.34
C LYS A 113 -25.42 17.82 12.52
N GLU A 114 -26.37 16.90 12.42
CA GLU A 114 -26.69 15.90 13.46
C GLU A 114 -25.54 14.91 13.73
N LYS A 115 -24.59 14.80 12.78
CA LYS A 115 -23.41 13.92 12.92
C LYS A 115 -22.34 14.51 13.81
N HIS A 116 -22.23 15.84 13.89
CA HIS A 116 -21.16 16.50 14.61
C HIS A 116 -19.76 16.05 14.13
N PHE A 117 -19.56 15.95 12.82
CA PHE A 117 -18.27 15.60 12.24
C PHE A 117 -17.43 16.85 12.02
N TYR A 118 -16.27 16.91 12.66
CA TYR A 118 -15.38 18.07 12.58
C TYR A 118 -14.14 17.77 11.76
N THR A 119 -13.81 18.64 10.80
CA THR A 119 -12.56 18.51 10.02
C THR A 119 -11.44 19.31 10.69
N PHE A 120 -10.42 18.62 11.19
CA PHE A 120 -9.26 19.26 11.79
C PHE A 120 -8.08 19.35 10.81
N THR A 121 -7.56 20.56 10.60
CA THR A 121 -6.47 20.85 9.64
C THR A 121 -5.09 20.61 10.25
N ASN A 122 -4.85 19.35 10.63
CA ASN A 122 -3.64 18.92 11.34
C ASN A 122 -2.32 19.21 10.60
N GLU A 123 -2.32 19.24 9.26
CA GLU A 123 -1.13 19.56 8.49
C GLU A 123 -0.76 21.05 8.60
N HIS A 124 -1.71 21.95 8.83
CA HIS A 124 -1.40 23.38 8.97
C HIS A 124 -1.31 23.83 10.43
N HIS A 125 -1.69 22.99 11.39
CA HIS A 125 -1.64 23.33 12.80
C HIS A 125 -0.23 23.16 13.38
N ARG A 126 0.26 24.20 14.07
CA ARG A 126 1.67 24.31 14.49
C ARG A 126 2.15 23.13 15.34
N GLU A 127 1.33 22.66 16.27
CA GLU A 127 1.74 21.64 17.25
C GLU A 127 1.57 20.21 16.74
N THR A 128 0.73 20.00 15.73
CA THR A 128 0.44 18.66 15.19
C THR A 128 1.15 18.38 13.87
N PHE A 129 1.70 19.41 13.22
CA PHE A 129 2.46 19.23 12.00
C PHE A 129 3.78 18.50 12.27
N ILE A 130 4.00 17.43 11.51
CA ILE A 130 5.26 16.68 11.55
C ILE A 130 5.93 16.61 10.18
N GLU A 131 7.25 16.62 10.19
CA GLU A 131 8.07 16.37 9.01
C GLU A 131 8.31 14.88 8.82
N ARG A 132 8.59 14.49 7.57
CA ARG A 132 8.95 13.12 7.22
C ARG A 132 10.37 12.84 7.67
N GLU A 133 10.56 11.76 8.41
CA GLU A 133 11.87 11.32 8.88
C GLU A 133 12.67 10.64 7.75
N GLN A 134 14.00 10.59 7.89
CA GLN A 134 14.86 9.97 6.90
C GLN A 134 14.61 8.45 6.86
N GLY A 135 14.25 7.93 5.67
CA GLY A 135 13.94 6.51 5.49
C GLY A 135 12.49 6.12 5.82
N GLU A 136 11.70 7.01 6.40
CA GLU A 136 10.28 6.78 6.69
C GLU A 136 9.45 6.73 5.38
N THR A 137 8.49 5.83 5.26
CA THR A 137 7.57 5.82 4.10
C THR A 137 6.53 6.94 4.19
N ALA A 138 5.82 7.23 3.11
CA ALA A 138 4.73 8.21 3.16
C ALA A 138 3.57 7.73 4.07
N ASN A 139 3.31 6.42 4.09
CA ASN A 139 2.27 5.81 4.94
C ASN A 139 2.65 5.92 6.42
N ASP A 140 3.88 5.52 6.78
CA ASP A 140 4.36 5.59 8.17
C ASP A 140 4.28 7.02 8.73
N ARG A 141 4.63 8.01 7.88
CA ARG A 141 4.51 9.43 8.23
C ARG A 141 3.07 9.85 8.45
N ASN A 142 2.15 9.39 7.62
CA ASN A 142 0.73 9.71 7.78
C ASN A 142 0.18 9.10 9.09
N ASP A 143 0.49 7.83 9.37
CA ASP A 143 0.08 7.16 10.61
C ASP A 143 0.65 7.87 11.84
N ARG A 144 1.92 8.30 11.77
CA ARG A 144 2.54 9.10 12.84
C ARG A 144 1.85 10.45 13.01
N ALA A 145 1.45 11.11 11.93
CA ALA A 145 0.73 12.39 12.00
C ALA A 145 -0.65 12.22 12.65
N ILE A 146 -1.34 11.12 12.38
CA ILE A 146 -2.61 10.76 13.02
C ILE A 146 -2.39 10.56 14.53
N ARG A 147 -1.39 9.76 14.91
CA ARG A 147 -1.05 9.53 16.33
C ARG A 147 -0.68 10.83 17.06
N VAL A 148 0.10 11.71 16.44
CA VAL A 148 0.47 13.02 17.02
C VAL A 148 -0.75 13.92 17.18
N ALA A 149 -1.65 13.96 16.20
CA ALA A 149 -2.90 14.72 16.31
C ALA A 149 -3.82 14.16 17.41
N ALA A 150 -3.96 12.84 17.50
CA ALA A 150 -4.74 12.19 18.57
C ALA A 150 -4.15 12.46 19.96
N LYS A 151 -2.82 12.44 20.09
CA LYS A 151 -2.13 12.79 21.33
C LYS A 151 -2.33 14.24 21.71
N TRP A 152 -2.21 15.14 20.74
CA TRP A 152 -2.47 16.55 20.95
C TRP A 152 -3.90 16.80 21.43
N TYR A 153 -4.90 16.19 20.81
CA TYR A 153 -6.29 16.30 21.26
C TYR A 153 -6.48 15.73 22.67
N THR A 154 -5.88 14.59 22.98
CA THR A 154 -5.94 13.99 24.33
C THR A 154 -5.39 14.94 25.39
N ASP A 155 -4.20 15.49 25.15
CA ASP A 155 -3.52 16.38 26.10
C ASP A 155 -4.20 17.77 26.17
N HIS A 156 -4.69 18.26 25.03
CA HIS A 156 -5.41 19.52 24.92
C HIS A 156 -6.71 19.45 25.73
N LEU A 157 -7.55 18.45 25.48
CA LEU A 157 -8.83 18.29 26.17
C LEU A 157 -8.67 18.01 27.66
N ALA A 158 -7.72 17.16 28.05
CA ALA A 158 -7.45 16.86 29.46
C ALA A 158 -7.10 18.12 30.28
N LYS A 159 -6.33 19.05 29.69
CA LYS A 159 -6.00 20.34 30.33
C LYS A 159 -7.23 21.25 30.49
N LYS A 160 -8.21 21.17 29.59
CA LYS A 160 -9.39 22.08 29.59
C LYS A 160 -10.53 21.58 30.45
N THR A 161 -10.64 20.27 30.61
CA THR A 161 -11.66 19.65 31.46
C THR A 161 -11.17 19.46 32.91
N ASN A 162 -9.98 19.97 33.28
CA ASN A 162 -9.32 19.70 34.57
C ASN A 162 -9.21 18.21 34.90
N GLY A 163 -8.89 17.37 33.90
CA GLY A 163 -8.91 15.92 34.03
C GLY A 163 -10.31 15.31 33.96
N GLY A 164 -11.25 15.99 33.31
CA GLY A 164 -12.62 15.51 33.12
C GLY A 164 -12.70 14.24 32.27
N SER A 165 -13.89 13.65 32.24
CA SER A 165 -14.12 12.31 31.71
C SER A 165 -14.06 12.17 30.19
N LEU A 166 -14.06 13.29 29.44
CA LEU A 166 -14.03 13.27 27.98
C LEU A 166 -12.66 12.79 27.47
N LYS A 167 -12.66 11.71 26.70
CA LYS A 167 -11.45 11.12 26.11
C LYS A 167 -11.47 11.17 24.60
N VAL A 168 -10.32 10.87 23.99
CA VAL A 168 -10.22 10.68 22.55
C VAL A 168 -9.83 9.24 22.27
N VAL A 169 -10.56 8.64 21.33
CA VAL A 169 -10.40 7.25 20.93
C VAL A 169 -9.95 7.22 19.47
N LEU A 170 -8.77 6.66 19.23
CA LEU A 170 -8.27 6.40 17.88
C LEU A 170 -8.85 5.07 17.37
N LEU A 171 -9.42 5.07 16.17
CA LEU A 171 -9.82 3.84 15.47
C LEU A 171 -8.81 3.53 14.38
N THR A 172 -8.23 2.33 14.39
CA THR A 172 -7.29 1.90 13.35
C THR A 172 -7.36 0.42 13.03
N ASP A 173 -7.37 0.08 11.74
CA ASP A 173 -7.37 -1.31 11.29
C ASP A 173 -5.94 -1.91 11.21
N ASP A 174 -4.90 -1.07 11.36
CA ASP A 174 -3.50 -1.51 11.31
C ASP A 174 -3.00 -1.90 12.71
N ARG A 175 -2.63 -3.17 12.87
CA ARG A 175 -2.07 -3.72 14.12
C ARG A 175 -0.80 -2.98 14.57
N ALA A 176 0.11 -2.66 13.65
CA ALA A 176 1.34 -1.95 13.99
C ALA A 176 1.07 -0.50 14.39
N ASN A 177 0.06 0.13 13.77
CA ASN A 177 -0.38 1.46 14.19
C ASN A 177 -1.00 1.44 15.58
N LYS A 178 -1.84 0.43 15.88
CA LYS A 178 -2.42 0.21 17.20
C LYS A 178 -1.35 0.03 18.28
N GLU A 179 -0.41 -0.89 18.08
CA GLU A 179 0.68 -1.15 19.04
C GLU A 179 1.49 0.14 19.32
N LYS A 180 1.80 0.93 18.28
CA LYS A 180 2.49 2.21 18.44
C LYS A 180 1.61 3.27 19.13
N ALA A 181 0.31 3.30 18.88
CA ALA A 181 -0.61 4.22 19.53
C ALA A 181 -0.74 3.93 21.03
N GLU A 182 -0.78 2.66 21.44
CA GLU A 182 -0.76 2.25 22.84
C GLU A 182 0.53 2.73 23.55
N GLN A 183 1.68 2.61 22.89
CA GLN A 183 2.96 3.13 23.41
C GLN A 183 2.97 4.66 23.56
N TYR A 184 2.17 5.38 22.77
CA TYR A 184 1.97 6.82 22.89
C TYR A 184 1.00 7.21 24.01
N GLY A 185 0.43 6.22 24.72
CA GLY A 185 -0.56 6.42 25.77
C GLY A 185 -1.93 6.83 25.23
N LEU A 186 -2.26 6.45 23.99
CA LEU A 186 -3.55 6.71 23.38
C LEU A 186 -4.54 5.58 23.70
N VAL A 187 -5.80 5.94 23.89
CA VAL A 187 -6.89 4.96 23.86
C VAL A 187 -7.15 4.63 22.39
N VAL A 188 -6.84 3.41 22.00
CA VAL A 188 -6.95 2.96 20.61
C VAL A 188 -7.71 1.65 20.54
N TYR A 189 -8.62 1.58 19.58
CA TYR A 189 -9.30 0.34 19.24
C TYR A 189 -9.10 0.04 17.77
N ALA A 190 -9.09 -1.25 17.46
CA ALA A 190 -9.16 -1.71 16.10
C ALA A 190 -10.61 -2.07 15.77
N ASP A 191 -11.07 -1.62 14.61
CA ASP A 191 -12.36 -1.94 14.02
C ASP A 191 -12.24 -3.21 13.15
N ILE A 192 -13.26 -3.88 12.65
CA ILE A 192 -14.65 -4.17 13.09
C ILE A 192 -15.13 -5.47 12.42
N ILE A 193 -14.44 -5.97 11.37
CA ILE A 193 -14.82 -7.22 10.68
C ILE A 193 -14.96 -8.39 11.66
N VAL A 194 -14.08 -8.53 12.65
CA VAL A 194 -14.19 -9.63 13.63
C VAL A 194 -15.45 -9.45 14.49
N HIS A 195 -15.76 -8.24 14.95
CA HIS A 195 -16.97 -7.97 15.73
C HIS A 195 -18.24 -8.10 14.88
N ARG A 196 -18.23 -7.74 13.60
CA ARG A 196 -19.33 -7.99 12.64
C ARG A 196 -19.51 -9.47 12.34
N LEU A 197 -18.42 -10.19 12.05
CA LEU A 197 -18.47 -11.64 11.82
C LEU A 197 -18.91 -12.37 13.10
N LEU A 198 -18.50 -11.89 14.27
CA LEU A 198 -18.94 -12.42 15.56
C LEU A 198 -20.41 -12.08 15.83
N ALA A 199 -20.85 -10.83 15.59
CA ALA A 199 -22.24 -10.39 15.71
C ALA A 199 -23.16 -11.20 14.78
N VAL A 200 -22.71 -11.44 13.55
CA VAL A 200 -23.35 -12.36 12.60
C VAL A 200 -23.38 -13.79 13.13
N ALA A 201 -22.25 -14.30 13.66
CA ALA A 201 -22.17 -15.66 14.17
C ALA A 201 -23.06 -15.89 15.41
N ILE A 202 -23.33 -14.86 16.20
CA ILE A 202 -24.26 -14.89 17.35
C ILE A 202 -25.69 -14.43 16.97
N ASN A 203 -25.98 -14.19 15.69
CA ASN A 203 -27.24 -13.68 15.16
C ASN A 203 -27.69 -12.31 15.73
N ALA A 204 -26.76 -11.50 16.25
CA ALA A 204 -27.02 -10.13 16.66
C ALA A 204 -27.07 -9.15 15.47
N ASP A 205 -26.49 -9.53 14.32
CA ASP A 205 -26.52 -8.75 13.07
C ASP A 205 -26.58 -9.70 11.86
N SER A 206 -26.85 -9.17 10.66
CA SER A 206 -26.92 -9.93 9.41
C SER A 206 -25.75 -9.58 8.48
N THR A 207 -25.19 -10.58 7.78
CA THR A 207 -24.10 -10.32 6.82
C THR A 207 -24.56 -9.51 5.64
N TYR A 208 -23.61 -8.86 4.97
CA TYR A 208 -23.80 -8.37 3.61
C TYR A 208 -24.29 -9.50 2.68
N PRO A 209 -25.50 -9.39 2.08
CA PRO A 209 -26.05 -10.43 1.20
C PRO A 209 -25.10 -10.79 0.05
N ASP A 210 -24.33 -9.81 -0.41
CA ASP A 210 -23.36 -9.94 -1.49
C ASP A 210 -22.15 -10.83 -1.14
N LEU A 211 -21.82 -10.97 0.15
CA LEU A 211 -20.77 -11.90 0.62
C LEU A 211 -21.26 -13.35 0.59
N MET A 212 -22.56 -13.57 0.73
CA MET A 212 -23.19 -14.89 0.67
C MET A 212 -23.62 -15.29 -0.75
N ASP A 213 -23.65 -14.34 -1.68
CA ASP A 213 -23.96 -14.58 -3.08
C ASP A 213 -22.80 -15.30 -3.80
N LYS A 214 -23.01 -16.59 -4.10
CA LYS A 214 -22.03 -17.44 -4.78
C LYS A 214 -21.57 -16.89 -6.13
N HIS A 215 -22.44 -16.24 -6.88
CA HIS A 215 -22.11 -15.71 -8.21
C HIS A 215 -21.22 -14.47 -8.08
N LYS A 216 -21.53 -13.56 -7.17
CA LYS A 216 -20.71 -12.37 -6.88
C LYS A 216 -19.35 -12.76 -6.33
N GLN A 217 -19.28 -13.71 -5.40
CA GLN A 217 -18.01 -14.21 -4.87
C GLN A 217 -17.14 -14.87 -5.94
N SER A 218 -17.75 -15.69 -6.82
CA SER A 218 -17.04 -16.30 -7.95
C SER A 218 -16.52 -15.24 -8.92
N ALA A 219 -17.32 -14.23 -9.26
CA ALA A 219 -16.90 -13.13 -10.13
C ALA A 219 -15.73 -12.33 -9.54
N LEU A 220 -15.76 -12.04 -8.24
CA LEU A 220 -14.68 -11.37 -7.53
C LEU A 220 -13.39 -12.20 -7.55
N CYS A 221 -13.48 -13.50 -7.22
CA CYS A 221 -12.34 -14.41 -7.27
C CYS A 221 -11.74 -14.50 -8.67
N ASN A 222 -12.57 -14.57 -9.71
CA ASN A 222 -12.11 -14.58 -11.09
C ASN A 222 -11.40 -13.28 -11.47
N ASN A 223 -11.89 -12.12 -11.01
CA ASN A 223 -11.22 -10.84 -11.21
C ASN A 223 -9.86 -10.79 -10.51
N LEU A 224 -9.78 -11.24 -9.25
CA LEU A 224 -8.53 -11.31 -8.49
C LEU A 224 -7.51 -12.22 -9.18
N ASN A 225 -7.95 -13.41 -9.61
CA ASN A 225 -7.11 -14.37 -10.35
C ASN A 225 -6.64 -13.80 -11.69
N TYR A 226 -7.52 -13.11 -12.42
CA TYR A 226 -7.18 -12.43 -13.66
C TYR A 226 -6.10 -11.37 -13.43
N ARG A 227 -6.29 -10.49 -12.44
CA ARG A 227 -5.33 -9.42 -12.10
C ARG A 227 -3.99 -9.99 -11.66
N HIS A 228 -3.98 -11.03 -10.83
CA HIS A 228 -2.76 -11.71 -10.40
C HIS A 228 -2.01 -12.33 -11.60
N LYS A 229 -2.71 -13.03 -12.49
CA LYS A 229 -2.13 -13.59 -13.71
C LYS A 229 -1.57 -12.51 -14.63
N MET A 230 -2.29 -11.41 -14.82
CA MET A 230 -1.82 -10.28 -15.62
C MET A 230 -0.60 -9.59 -15.00
N ALA A 231 -0.54 -9.45 -13.67
CA ALA A 231 0.63 -8.91 -12.98
C ALA A 231 1.86 -9.79 -13.17
N GLN A 232 1.71 -11.13 -13.10
CA GLN A 232 2.80 -12.07 -13.38
C GLN A 232 3.28 -11.97 -14.84
N TYR A 233 2.35 -11.83 -15.80
CA TYR A 233 2.73 -11.63 -17.21
C TYR A 233 3.46 -10.31 -17.43
N ALA A 234 2.99 -9.22 -16.82
CA ALA A 234 3.67 -7.93 -16.89
C ALA A 234 5.07 -7.99 -16.27
N GLN A 235 5.23 -8.70 -15.14
CA GLN A 235 6.53 -8.92 -14.52
C GLN A 235 7.48 -9.69 -15.45
N ARG A 236 7.03 -10.81 -16.03
CA ARG A 236 7.83 -11.61 -16.98
C ARG A 236 8.22 -10.79 -18.22
N ALA A 237 7.26 -10.06 -18.81
CA ALA A 237 7.51 -9.20 -19.97
C ALA A 237 8.51 -8.08 -19.64
N SER A 238 8.39 -7.47 -18.46
CA SER A 238 9.33 -6.44 -17.98
C SER A 238 10.75 -6.99 -17.84
N VAL A 239 10.90 -8.17 -17.23
CA VAL A 239 12.22 -8.84 -17.11
C VAL A 239 12.79 -9.12 -18.49
N ALA A 240 12.02 -9.72 -19.40
CA ALA A 240 12.47 -10.01 -20.75
C ALA A 240 12.93 -8.75 -21.51
N PHE A 241 12.15 -7.66 -21.43
CA PHE A 241 12.46 -6.39 -22.08
C PHE A 241 13.74 -5.73 -21.53
N HIS A 242 13.91 -5.68 -20.20
CA HIS A 242 15.11 -5.09 -19.61
C HIS A 242 16.36 -5.92 -19.88
N THR A 243 16.23 -7.24 -19.94
CA THR A 243 17.33 -8.14 -20.34
C THR A 243 17.75 -7.86 -21.79
N GLN A 244 16.80 -7.69 -22.73
CA GLN A 244 17.12 -7.29 -24.10
C GLN A 244 17.82 -5.93 -24.18
N LEU A 245 17.35 -4.94 -23.43
CA LEU A 245 17.97 -3.62 -23.39
C LEU A 245 19.41 -3.67 -22.83
N PHE A 246 19.64 -4.51 -21.82
CA PHE A 246 20.96 -4.72 -21.24
C PHE A 246 21.97 -5.27 -22.27
N PHE A 247 21.59 -6.31 -23.02
CA PHE A 247 22.44 -6.86 -24.08
C PHE A 247 22.63 -5.89 -25.25
N LYS A 248 21.61 -5.09 -25.59
CA LYS A 248 21.75 -4.03 -26.60
C LYS A 248 22.82 -2.99 -26.22
N ASN A 249 22.90 -2.62 -24.94
CA ASN A 249 23.84 -1.59 -24.48
C ASN A 249 25.26 -2.12 -24.23
N LYS A 250 25.42 -3.39 -23.85
CA LYS A 250 26.73 -3.98 -23.50
C LYS A 250 27.39 -4.81 -24.61
N GLY A 251 26.64 -5.25 -25.62
CA GLY A 251 27.17 -6.08 -26.70
C GLY A 251 27.38 -7.55 -26.30
N ILE A 252 28.42 -8.17 -26.84
CA ILE A 252 28.74 -9.60 -26.64
C ILE A 252 29.26 -9.82 -25.21
N ILE A 253 28.64 -10.74 -24.46
CA ILE A 253 29.05 -11.07 -23.08
C ILE A 253 29.31 -12.58 -22.99
N ASN A 254 30.43 -12.94 -22.38
CA ASN A 254 30.74 -14.31 -22.00
C ASN A 254 30.37 -14.54 -20.54
N GLU A 255 29.52 -15.53 -20.25
CA GLU A 255 29.16 -15.90 -18.88
C GLU A 255 29.18 -17.41 -18.68
N GLU A 256 29.19 -17.82 -17.42
CA GLU A 256 29.04 -19.21 -17.03
C GLU A 256 27.56 -19.62 -17.03
N GLY A 257 27.29 -20.75 -17.66
CA GLY A 257 25.99 -21.40 -17.67
C GLY A 257 26.10 -22.86 -17.24
N PHE A 258 24.96 -23.44 -16.92
CA PHE A 258 24.82 -24.84 -16.53
C PHE A 258 23.91 -25.56 -17.52
N ILE A 259 24.30 -26.75 -17.95
CA ILE A 259 23.45 -27.57 -18.81
C ILE A 259 22.28 -28.11 -17.99
N LEU A 260 21.06 -27.73 -18.32
CA LEU A 260 19.86 -28.30 -17.69
C LEU A 260 19.47 -29.62 -18.34
N PHE A 261 19.45 -29.65 -19.67
CA PHE A 261 19.03 -30.83 -20.43
C PHE A 261 19.89 -31.03 -21.66
N VAL A 262 20.17 -32.29 -21.95
CA VAL A 262 20.88 -32.72 -23.15
C VAL A 262 19.88 -33.38 -24.11
N ARG A 263 19.83 -32.93 -25.35
CA ARG A 263 19.01 -33.49 -26.44
C ARG A 263 19.91 -34.06 -27.54
N LYS A 264 19.31 -34.78 -28.50
CA LYS A 264 20.02 -35.43 -29.61
C LYS A 264 20.88 -34.47 -30.46
N ASN A 265 20.47 -33.20 -30.59
CA ASN A 265 21.14 -32.21 -31.44
C ASN A 265 21.32 -30.84 -30.77
N ALA A 266 21.01 -30.73 -29.48
CA ALA A 266 21.05 -29.46 -28.75
C ALA A 266 21.27 -29.66 -27.25
N ILE A 267 21.85 -28.66 -26.61
CA ILE A 267 21.90 -28.56 -25.14
C ILE A 267 21.07 -27.35 -24.69
N ILE A 268 20.29 -27.53 -23.63
CA ILE A 268 19.54 -26.44 -22.98
C ILE A 268 20.40 -25.96 -21.82
N ILE A 269 20.80 -24.70 -21.88
CA ILE A 269 21.71 -24.06 -20.92
C ILE A 269 20.94 -23.01 -20.14
N LEU A 270 21.09 -23.03 -18.81
CA LEU A 270 20.65 -21.97 -17.91
C LEU A 270 21.82 -21.05 -17.60
N ILE A 271 21.62 -19.74 -17.71
CA ILE A 271 22.57 -18.70 -17.30
C ILE A 271 22.01 -18.03 -16.04
N PRO A 272 22.44 -18.45 -14.82
CA PRO A 272 21.81 -18.03 -13.58
C PRO A 272 21.85 -16.52 -13.34
N LYS A 273 22.94 -15.86 -13.77
CA LYS A 273 23.16 -14.42 -13.60
C LYS A 273 22.06 -13.57 -14.25
N PHE A 274 21.46 -14.06 -15.33
CA PHE A 274 20.42 -13.36 -16.08
C PHE A 274 19.07 -14.08 -16.07
N GLY A 275 18.98 -15.25 -15.42
CA GLY A 275 17.79 -16.10 -15.43
C GLY A 275 17.35 -16.51 -16.84
N LEU A 276 18.31 -16.69 -17.76
CA LEU A 276 18.03 -17.03 -19.17
C LEU A 276 18.23 -18.51 -19.43
N GLU A 277 17.27 -19.09 -20.14
CA GLU A 277 17.36 -20.44 -20.69
C GLU A 277 17.47 -20.36 -22.22
N GLY A 278 18.46 -21.04 -22.78
CA GLY A 278 18.72 -21.03 -24.22
C GLY A 278 19.06 -22.43 -24.73
N ALA A 279 18.54 -22.78 -25.91
CA ALA A 279 18.95 -23.99 -26.62
C ALA A 279 20.10 -23.66 -27.56
N VAL A 280 21.24 -24.33 -27.38
CA VAL A 280 22.38 -24.25 -28.30
C VAL A 280 22.33 -25.46 -29.20
N PHE A 281 22.14 -25.22 -30.51
CA PHE A 281 22.15 -26.24 -31.53
C PHE A 281 23.56 -26.41 -32.09
N PHE A 282 23.98 -27.65 -32.29
CA PHE A 282 25.30 -27.97 -32.87
C PHE A 282 25.26 -28.13 -34.40
N ASP A 283 24.07 -28.18 -35.00
CA ASP A 283 23.88 -28.17 -36.45
C ASP A 283 23.80 -26.73 -36.98
N ASN A 284 24.74 -26.35 -37.85
CA ASN A 284 24.72 -25.08 -38.59
C ASN A 284 24.48 -25.35 -40.08
N LYS A 285 23.65 -24.54 -40.73
CA LYS A 285 23.36 -24.67 -42.17
C LYS A 285 24.56 -24.32 -43.09
N ASP A 286 25.56 -23.61 -42.56
CA ASP A 286 26.68 -23.05 -43.33
C ASP A 286 28.07 -23.67 -43.02
N LYS A 287 28.15 -24.71 -42.17
CA LYS A 287 29.40 -25.39 -41.80
C LYS A 287 29.21 -26.92 -41.77
N PRO A 288 30.26 -27.73 -41.99
CA PRO A 288 30.15 -29.19 -41.89
C PRO A 288 29.65 -29.58 -40.49
N SER A 289 28.63 -30.43 -40.43
CA SER A 289 28.03 -30.88 -39.18
C SER A 289 29.03 -31.75 -38.40
N PRO A 290 29.25 -31.47 -37.10
CA PRO A 290 30.15 -32.26 -36.28
C PRO A 290 29.60 -33.67 -36.07
N HIS A 291 30.48 -34.63 -35.76
CA HIS A 291 30.05 -35.99 -35.42
C HIS A 291 29.39 -35.97 -34.02
N LEU A 292 28.07 -36.19 -33.99
CA LEU A 292 27.25 -36.21 -32.79
C LEU A 292 26.92 -37.65 -32.41
N SER A 293 27.26 -38.06 -31.18
CA SER A 293 26.79 -39.32 -30.58
C SER A 293 26.04 -39.01 -29.29
N PHE A 294 24.77 -39.44 -29.24
CA PHE A 294 23.88 -39.23 -28.11
C PHE A 294 23.66 -40.56 -27.39
N ASP A 295 23.93 -40.59 -26.09
CA ASP A 295 23.63 -41.72 -25.22
C ASP A 295 22.36 -41.43 -24.40
N SER A 296 21.39 -42.34 -24.48
CA SER A 296 20.10 -42.22 -23.80
C SER A 296 20.10 -42.72 -22.36
N GLU A 297 21.09 -43.52 -21.93
CA GLU A 297 21.11 -44.11 -20.58
C GLU A 297 21.68 -43.16 -19.53
N GLY A 298 22.80 -42.51 -19.81
CA GLY A 298 23.23 -41.30 -19.11
C GLY A 298 23.11 -40.14 -20.08
N PRO A 299 22.12 -39.23 -19.99
CA PRO A 299 21.80 -38.24 -21.01
C PRO A 299 23.02 -37.36 -21.32
N THR A 300 23.83 -37.83 -22.28
CA THR A 300 25.12 -37.25 -22.63
C THR A 300 25.19 -37.10 -24.14
N LEU A 301 25.79 -35.99 -24.56
CA LEU A 301 25.99 -35.67 -25.96
C LEU A 301 27.47 -35.49 -26.18
N ARG A 302 28.06 -36.37 -26.98
CA ARG A 302 29.45 -36.24 -27.40
C ARG A 302 29.49 -35.55 -28.75
N VAL A 303 30.12 -34.39 -28.77
CA VAL A 303 30.39 -33.57 -29.95
C VAL A 303 31.90 -33.65 -30.19
N GLU A 304 32.30 -34.38 -31.24
CA GLU A 304 33.71 -34.65 -31.53
C GLU A 304 34.47 -35.27 -30.32
N GLU A 305 35.36 -34.52 -29.69
CA GLU A 305 36.14 -34.96 -28.52
C GLU A 305 35.49 -34.62 -27.16
N HIS A 306 34.49 -33.73 -27.14
CA HIS A 306 33.91 -33.23 -25.89
C HIS A 306 32.59 -33.91 -25.57
N THR A 307 32.44 -34.38 -24.34
CA THR A 307 31.19 -35.00 -23.84
C THR A 307 30.50 -34.03 -22.89
N PHE A 308 29.27 -33.64 -23.23
CA PHE A 308 28.42 -32.80 -22.41
C PHE A 308 27.47 -33.65 -21.57
N ARG A 309 27.40 -33.38 -20.27
CA ARG A 309 26.48 -34.02 -19.31
C ARG A 309 25.52 -33.01 -18.72
N MET A 310 24.42 -33.49 -18.14
CA MET A 310 23.56 -32.65 -17.33
C MET A 310 24.35 -32.04 -16.16
N PHE A 311 24.08 -30.77 -15.88
CA PHE A 311 24.70 -29.92 -14.85
C PHE A 311 26.17 -29.55 -15.06
N ASP A 312 26.76 -29.89 -16.22
CA ASP A 312 28.11 -29.43 -16.54
C ASP A 312 28.15 -27.89 -16.67
N LYS A 313 29.27 -27.33 -16.19
CA LYS A 313 29.58 -25.90 -16.33
C LYS A 313 30.13 -25.62 -17.72
N VAL A 314 29.51 -24.68 -18.42
CA VAL A 314 29.90 -24.26 -19.76
C VAL A 314 30.05 -22.75 -19.81
N LYS A 315 31.01 -22.25 -20.61
CA LYS A 315 31.11 -20.82 -20.93
C LYS A 315 30.31 -20.57 -22.20
N VAL A 316 29.36 -19.66 -22.12
CA VAL A 316 28.48 -19.30 -23.23
C VAL A 316 28.67 -17.84 -23.62
N THR A 317 28.72 -17.62 -24.93
CA THR A 317 28.74 -16.29 -25.52
C THR A 317 27.30 -15.90 -25.89
N ILE A 318 26.83 -14.78 -25.35
CA ILE A 318 25.48 -14.27 -25.57
C ILE A 318 25.56 -13.07 -26.50
N GLU A 319 24.81 -13.12 -27.60
CA GLU A 319 24.71 -12.04 -28.58
C GLU A 319 23.23 -11.78 -28.94
N LEU A 320 22.87 -10.50 -29.10
CA LEU A 320 21.53 -10.09 -29.50
C LEU A 320 21.44 -10.03 -31.02
N LYS A 321 20.77 -11.01 -31.64
CA LYS A 321 20.54 -11.03 -33.09
C LYS A 321 19.35 -10.13 -33.44
N LEU A 322 19.61 -9.01 -34.12
CA LEU A 322 18.57 -8.16 -34.70
C LEU A 322 18.04 -8.80 -35.98
N SER A 323 16.90 -9.51 -35.89
CA SER A 323 16.15 -9.89 -37.09
C SER A 323 15.20 -8.76 -37.47
N VAL A 324 15.53 -8.02 -38.52
CA VAL A 324 14.58 -7.12 -39.19
C VAL A 324 13.81 -7.96 -40.20
N SER A 325 12.56 -8.26 -39.90
CA SER A 325 11.61 -8.78 -40.89
C SER A 325 10.96 -7.56 -41.57
N ILE A 326 11.20 -7.40 -42.88
CA ILE A 326 10.49 -6.41 -43.71
C ILE A 326 9.12 -6.99 -44.08
#